data_AF-A0A1I0PSC4-F1
#
_entry.id   AF-A0A1I0PSC4-F1
#
_cell.length_a   1.000
_cell.length_b   1.000
_cell.length_c   1.000
_cell.angle_alpha   90.00
_cell.angle_beta   90.00
_cell.angle_gamma   90.00
#
_symmetry.space_group_name_H-M   'P 1'
#
loop_
_entity.id
_entity.type
_entity.pdbx_description
1 polymer ?
#
loop_
_entity_poly.entity_id
_entity_poly.type
_entity_poly.pdbx_seq_one_letter_code
_entity_poly.pdbx_strand_id
1 'polypeptide(L)'
;MVPNTDDSGDDSPGTGGAAAGNGDTAASVDSKRWYWVAALSLYWVVATVAGSVFTLVVLAFAVTGVASVGTVAGEPTVAITGGLGLVGLVLVALAILLVFVGGVLSLVFPVAIYLDAEAVTDARLDWQPDPALYGLLGLAGVVAQPLQVPLAVYYLYKRHESVGRP
;
A
#
# COMPACT_ATOMS: atom_id res chain seq x y z
N MET A 1 -34.69 72.15 21.40
CA MET A 1 -33.66 72.13 22.45
C MET A 1 -33.24 70.68 22.62
N VAL A 2 -32.03 70.32 22.19
CA VAL A 2 -31.37 69.03 22.45
C VAL A 2 -30.35 69.31 23.55
N PRO A 3 -30.20 68.43 24.56
CA PRO A 3 -28.96 67.65 24.64
C PRO A 3 -29.17 66.16 24.96
N ASN A 4 -28.14 65.44 24.52
CA ASN A 4 -27.84 64.02 24.52
C ASN A 4 -27.47 63.47 25.90
N THR A 5 -27.70 62.18 26.15
CA THR A 5 -26.78 61.34 26.94
C THR A 5 -26.79 59.92 26.38
N ASP A 6 -25.69 59.57 25.74
CA ASP A 6 -25.22 58.22 25.48
C ASP A 6 -25.18 57.40 26.78
N ASP A 7 -25.60 56.13 26.73
CA ASP A 7 -24.99 55.10 27.54
C ASP A 7 -24.79 53.83 26.70
N SER A 8 -23.64 53.23 26.92
CA SER A 8 -22.92 52.35 26.03
C SER A 8 -23.13 50.92 26.51
N GLY A 9 -23.67 50.08 25.63
CA GLY A 9 -23.82 48.65 25.85
C GLY A 9 -23.31 47.91 24.62
N ASP A 10 -22.00 47.81 24.55
CA ASP A 10 -21.24 46.92 23.67
C ASP A 10 -21.66 45.47 23.98
N ASP A 11 -22.22 44.75 23.01
CA ASP A 11 -22.36 43.28 23.05
C ASP A 11 -22.61 42.74 21.62
N SER A 12 -21.53 42.69 20.84
CA SER A 12 -21.33 41.65 19.83
C SER A 12 -19.84 41.31 19.86
N PRO A 13 -19.41 40.03 19.92
CA PRO A 13 -20.00 38.91 19.21
C PRO A 13 -20.10 37.62 20.05
N GLY A 14 -21.28 36.98 20.06
CA GLY A 14 -21.41 35.59 20.49
C GLY A 14 -20.72 34.65 19.49
N THR A 15 -19.42 34.46 19.67
CA THR A 15 -18.59 33.41 19.07
C THR A 15 -19.02 32.04 19.58
N GLY A 16 -20.16 31.54 19.10
CA GLY A 16 -20.66 30.18 19.36
C GLY A 16 -20.38 29.18 18.23
N GLY A 17 -19.58 29.56 17.22
CA GLY A 17 -19.26 28.73 16.05
C GLY A 17 -17.88 28.08 16.14
N ALA A 18 -17.50 27.53 17.28
CA ALA A 18 -16.27 26.76 17.42
C ALA A 18 -16.60 25.28 17.64
N ALA A 19 -16.05 24.43 16.76
CA ALA A 19 -15.88 22.97 16.92
C ALA A 19 -16.93 21.99 16.36
N ALA A 20 -17.85 22.41 15.47
CA ALA A 20 -18.67 21.45 14.70
C ALA A 20 -18.15 21.18 13.26
N GLY A 21 -17.01 21.74 12.87
CA GLY A 21 -16.60 21.80 11.45
C GLY A 21 -15.59 20.75 10.97
N ASN A 22 -14.90 20.05 11.88
CA ASN A 22 -13.81 19.13 11.51
C ASN A 22 -14.10 17.66 11.86
N GLY A 23 -14.98 17.41 12.83
CA GLY A 23 -15.38 16.04 13.21
C GLY A 23 -16.30 15.40 12.18
N ASP A 24 -17.22 16.18 11.62
CA ASP A 24 -18.25 15.69 10.68
C ASP A 24 -17.72 15.50 9.25
N THR A 25 -16.75 16.31 8.82
CA THR A 25 -16.04 16.19 7.53
C THR A 25 -15.03 15.05 7.51
N ALA A 26 -14.37 14.75 8.64
CA ALA A 26 -13.55 13.55 8.75
C ALA A 26 -14.40 12.27 8.89
N ALA A 27 -15.60 12.39 9.47
CA ALA A 27 -16.58 11.29 9.55
C ALA A 27 -17.27 11.01 8.20
N SER A 28 -17.31 11.97 7.26
CA SER A 28 -17.96 11.76 5.95
C SER A 28 -17.13 10.94 4.97
N VAL A 29 -15.82 10.78 5.20
CA VAL A 29 -14.91 9.96 4.36
C VAL A 29 -14.63 8.60 5.00
N ASP A 30 -15.67 7.88 5.40
CA ASP A 30 -15.54 6.50 5.94
C ASP A 30 -15.44 5.45 4.82
N SER A 31 -14.57 5.71 3.85
CA SER A 31 -14.20 4.74 2.80
C SER A 31 -13.14 3.81 3.37
N LYS A 32 -13.40 2.50 3.46
CA LYS A 32 -12.38 1.48 3.77
C LYS A 32 -11.53 1.10 2.54
N ARG A 33 -11.71 1.78 1.39
CA ARG A 33 -11.09 1.38 0.12
C ARG A 33 -9.61 1.69 0.04
N TRP A 34 -9.13 2.70 0.77
CA TRP A 34 -7.70 2.98 0.93
C TRP A 34 -6.90 1.77 1.48
N TYR A 35 -7.51 0.84 2.22
CA TYR A 35 -6.84 -0.39 2.65
C TYR A 35 -6.35 -1.25 1.48
N TRP A 36 -7.08 -1.26 0.37
CA TRP A 36 -6.65 -1.98 -0.84
C TRP A 36 -5.46 -1.29 -1.53
N VAL A 37 -5.42 0.04 -1.50
CA VAL A 37 -4.30 0.85 -1.99
C VAL A 37 -3.06 0.59 -1.11
N ALA A 38 -3.22 0.58 0.21
CA ALA A 38 -2.15 0.29 1.17
C ALA A 38 -1.67 -1.17 1.10
N ALA A 39 -2.59 -2.12 0.88
CA ALA A 39 -2.27 -3.54 0.77
C ALA A 39 -1.29 -3.82 -0.38
N LEU A 40 -1.40 -3.11 -1.51
CA LEU A 40 -0.46 -3.27 -2.62
C LEU A 40 0.96 -2.84 -2.21
N SER A 41 1.10 -1.65 -1.61
CA SER A 41 2.40 -1.14 -1.15
C SER A 41 3.03 -2.06 -0.12
N LEU A 42 2.24 -2.52 0.85
CA LEU A 42 2.70 -3.44 1.89
C LEU A 42 3.10 -4.80 1.30
N TYR A 43 2.30 -5.33 0.37
CA TYR A 43 2.59 -6.58 -0.34
C TYR A 43 3.94 -6.50 -1.04
N TRP A 44 4.26 -5.40 -1.72
CA TRP A 44 5.55 -5.25 -2.40
C TRP A 44 6.75 -5.29 -1.46
N VAL A 45 6.63 -4.69 -0.27
CA VAL A 45 7.67 -4.78 0.76
C VAL A 45 7.83 -6.23 1.23
N VAL A 46 6.73 -6.89 1.58
CA VAL A 46 6.73 -8.29 2.03
C VAL A 46 7.29 -9.22 0.97
N ALA A 47 6.86 -9.09 -0.29
CA ALA A 47 7.31 -9.90 -1.41
C ALA A 47 8.80 -9.69 -1.70
N THR A 48 9.31 -8.46 -1.59
CA THR A 48 10.74 -8.16 -1.78
C THR A 48 11.59 -8.80 -0.68
N VAL A 49 11.15 -8.70 0.58
CA VAL A 49 11.85 -9.33 1.72
C VAL A 49 11.81 -10.85 1.58
N ALA A 50 10.64 -11.44 1.33
CA ALA A 50 10.48 -12.87 1.15
C ALA A 50 11.31 -13.40 -0.03
N GLY A 51 11.30 -12.70 -1.17
CA GLY A 51 12.09 -13.05 -2.35
C GLY A 51 13.60 -12.95 -2.10
N SER A 52 14.04 -11.95 -1.33
CA SER A 52 15.45 -11.81 -0.93
C SER A 52 15.89 -12.97 -0.04
N VAL A 53 15.08 -13.31 0.97
CA VAL A 53 15.34 -14.47 1.85
C VAL A 53 15.36 -15.76 1.05
N PHE A 54 14.38 -15.98 0.17
CA PHE A 54 14.33 -17.15 -0.71
C PHE A 54 15.59 -17.26 -1.57
N THR A 55 16.02 -16.14 -2.18
CA THR A 55 17.24 -16.09 -2.99
C THR A 55 18.47 -16.45 -2.18
N LEU A 56 18.60 -15.93 -0.96
CA LEU A 56 19.72 -16.25 -0.07
C LEU A 56 19.73 -17.73 0.34
N VAL A 57 18.56 -18.32 0.62
CA VAL A 57 18.43 -19.74 0.94
C VAL A 57 18.85 -20.60 -0.25
N VAL A 58 18.31 -20.33 -1.44
CA VAL A 58 18.64 -21.06 -2.66
C VAL A 58 20.12 -20.92 -2.98
N LEU A 59 20.69 -19.72 -2.85
CA LEU A 59 22.10 -19.47 -3.07
C LEU A 59 22.97 -20.24 -2.08
N ALA A 60 22.63 -20.23 -0.78
CA ALA A 60 23.35 -20.99 0.23
C ALA A 60 23.33 -22.49 -0.07
N PHE A 61 22.17 -23.03 -0.47
CA PHE A 61 22.05 -24.42 -0.93
C PHE A 61 22.85 -24.69 -2.21
N ALA A 62 22.85 -23.77 -3.17
CA ALA A 62 23.62 -23.92 -4.40
C ALA A 62 25.14 -23.91 -4.12
N VAL A 63 25.61 -23.07 -3.20
CA VAL A 63 27.02 -22.98 -2.82
C VAL A 63 27.47 -24.18 -1.96
N THR A 64 26.61 -24.69 -1.09
CA THR A 64 26.97 -25.74 -0.11
C THR A 64 26.53 -27.16 -0.48
N GLY A 65 25.55 -27.30 -1.39
CA GLY A 65 24.80 -28.54 -1.61
C GLY A 65 24.87 -29.14 -3.02
N VAL A 66 25.65 -28.58 -3.96
CA VAL A 66 25.67 -29.07 -5.37
C VAL A 66 26.56 -30.31 -5.58
N ALA A 67 27.47 -30.63 -4.66
CA ALA A 67 28.16 -31.92 -4.68
C ALA A 67 28.65 -32.28 -3.28
N SER A 68 28.00 -33.25 -2.63
CA SER A 68 28.74 -34.03 -1.65
C SER A 68 29.57 -35.05 -2.43
N VAL A 69 30.87 -34.79 -2.56
CA VAL A 69 31.82 -35.78 -3.06
C VAL A 69 32.04 -36.76 -1.92
N GLY A 70 31.33 -37.88 -1.97
CA GLY A 70 31.49 -38.99 -1.04
C GLY A 70 32.29 -40.11 -1.68
N THR A 71 32.77 -41.05 -0.87
CA THR A 71 33.28 -42.33 -1.38
C THR A 71 32.28 -43.43 -1.01
N VAL A 72 31.75 -44.12 -2.01
CA VAL A 72 30.97 -45.35 -1.78
C VAL A 72 31.86 -46.50 -2.23
N ALA A 73 32.22 -47.39 -1.31
CA ALA A 73 33.14 -48.50 -1.57
C ALA A 73 34.52 -48.08 -2.15
N GLY A 74 35.00 -46.86 -1.82
CA GLY A 74 36.29 -46.35 -2.28
C GLY A 74 36.27 -45.57 -3.59
N GLU A 75 35.15 -45.59 -4.31
CA GLU A 75 35.00 -44.86 -5.57
C GLU A 75 34.42 -43.45 -5.33
N PRO A 76 35.00 -42.38 -5.93
CA PRO A 76 34.47 -41.03 -5.83
C PRO A 76 33.08 -40.98 -6.46
N THR A 77 32.07 -40.86 -5.61
CA THR A 77 30.67 -40.80 -6.01
C THR A 77 30.17 -39.39 -5.78
N VAL A 78 29.71 -38.74 -6.85
CA VAL A 78 28.98 -37.48 -6.74
C VAL A 78 27.56 -37.83 -6.34
N ALA A 79 27.24 -37.68 -5.05
CA ALA A 79 25.86 -37.73 -4.61
C ALA A 79 25.23 -36.39 -4.96
N ILE A 80 24.43 -36.36 -6.04
CA ILE A 80 23.44 -35.31 -6.25
C ILE A 80 22.32 -35.58 -5.25
N THR A 81 22.57 -35.24 -3.98
CA THR A 81 21.50 -35.10 -3.00
C THR A 81 20.61 -33.98 -3.51
N GLY A 82 19.46 -34.33 -4.10
CA GLY A 82 18.46 -33.40 -4.59
C GLY A 82 17.92 -32.52 -3.45
N GLY A 83 18.68 -31.49 -3.06
CA GLY A 83 18.52 -30.70 -1.83
C GLY A 83 17.23 -29.88 -1.74
N LEU A 84 16.32 -30.04 -2.71
CA LEU A 84 15.04 -29.37 -2.83
C LEU A 84 13.89 -30.39 -2.82
N GLY A 85 13.88 -31.35 -1.89
CA GLY A 85 12.75 -32.26 -1.69
C GLY A 85 11.46 -31.53 -1.26
N LEU A 86 10.80 -31.96 -0.19
CA LEU A 86 9.56 -31.32 0.27
C LEU A 86 9.74 -29.81 0.54
N VAL A 87 10.89 -29.38 1.05
CA VAL A 87 11.19 -27.96 1.31
C VAL A 87 11.22 -27.14 0.01
N GLY A 88 11.86 -27.66 -1.04
CA GLY A 88 11.89 -26.98 -2.34
C GLY A 88 10.50 -26.83 -2.94
N LEU A 89 9.68 -27.88 -2.84
CA LEU A 89 8.29 -27.85 -3.30
C LEU A 89 7.45 -26.81 -2.55
N VAL A 90 7.61 -26.71 -1.22
CA VAL A 90 6.92 -25.71 -0.40
C VAL A 90 7.35 -24.30 -0.79
N LEU A 91 8.64 -24.06 -1.01
CA LEU A 91 9.13 -22.74 -1.40
C LEU A 91 8.64 -22.33 -2.80
N VAL A 92 8.60 -23.27 -3.75
CA VAL A 92 8.01 -23.02 -5.08
C VAL A 92 6.52 -22.73 -4.97
N ALA A 93 5.78 -23.51 -4.18
CA ALA A 93 4.35 -23.26 -3.95
C ALA A 93 4.09 -21.88 -3.32
N LEU A 94 4.93 -21.47 -2.36
CA LEU A 94 4.86 -20.14 -1.75
C LEU A 94 5.17 -19.03 -2.76
N ALA A 95 6.17 -19.22 -3.63
CA ALA A 95 6.50 -18.27 -4.68
C ALA A 95 5.33 -18.10 -5.67
N ILE A 96 4.69 -19.20 -6.08
CA ILE A 96 3.50 -19.16 -6.94
C ILE A 96 2.35 -18.43 -6.25
N LEU A 97 2.11 -18.72 -4.97
CA LEU A 97 1.07 -18.04 -4.19
C LEU A 97 1.32 -16.53 -4.10
N LEU A 98 2.56 -16.11 -3.82
CA LEU A 98 2.92 -14.70 -3.80
C LEU A 98 2.65 -14.04 -5.14
N VAL A 99 3.13 -14.63 -6.25
CA VAL A 99 2.86 -14.12 -7.61
C VAL A 99 1.37 -13.98 -7.88
N PHE A 100 0.57 -14.99 -7.49
CA PHE A 100 -0.89 -14.95 -7.65
C PHE A 100 -1.52 -13.80 -6.84
N VAL A 101 -1.18 -13.66 -5.55
CA VAL A 101 -1.69 -12.59 -4.69
C VAL A 101 -1.28 -11.21 -5.24
N GLY A 102 -0.03 -11.07 -5.68
CA GLY A 102 0.46 -9.84 -6.30
C GLY A 102 -0.30 -9.50 -7.59
N GLY A 103 -0.59 -10.50 -8.43
CA GLY A 103 -1.40 -10.32 -9.63
C GLY A 103 -2.81 -9.84 -9.31
N VAL A 104 -3.48 -10.45 -8.32
CA VAL A 104 -4.82 -10.03 -7.89
C VAL A 104 -4.79 -8.60 -7.36
N LEU A 105 -3.84 -8.27 -6.47
CA LEU A 105 -3.70 -6.91 -5.93
C LEU A 105 -3.42 -5.89 -7.03
N SER A 106 -2.56 -6.23 -8.00
CA SER A 106 -2.24 -5.36 -9.13
C SER A 106 -3.48 -5.05 -9.99
N LEU A 107 -4.39 -6.03 -10.16
CA LEU A 107 -5.63 -5.86 -10.92
C LEU A 107 -6.74 -5.14 -10.13
N VAL A 108 -6.79 -5.30 -8.81
CA VAL A 108 -7.76 -4.63 -7.93
C VAL A 108 -7.39 -3.17 -7.70
N PHE A 109 -6.08 -2.86 -7.67
CA PHE A 109 -5.55 -1.53 -7.36
C PHE A 109 -6.13 -0.36 -8.18
N PRO A 110 -6.26 -0.42 -9.52
CA PRO A 110 -6.79 0.68 -10.33
C PRO A 110 -8.23 1.04 -9.94
N VAL A 111 -9.04 0.01 -9.65
CA VAL A 111 -10.43 0.19 -9.22
C VAL A 111 -10.46 0.77 -7.80
N ALA A 112 -9.63 0.24 -6.90
CA ALA A 112 -9.56 0.72 -5.52
C ALA A 112 -9.15 2.19 -5.42
N ILE A 113 -8.12 2.61 -6.17
CA ILE A 113 -7.62 3.99 -6.13
C ILE A 113 -8.58 4.98 -6.80
N TYR A 114 -9.25 4.58 -7.89
CA TYR A 114 -10.32 5.38 -8.52
C TYR A 114 -11.43 5.67 -7.52
N LEU A 115 -11.96 4.61 -6.90
CA LEU A 115 -13.08 4.69 -5.99
C LEU A 115 -12.77 5.42 -4.68
N ASP A 116 -11.52 5.35 -4.21
CA ASP A 116 -11.09 6.12 -3.04
C ASP A 116 -10.86 7.59 -3.40
N ALA A 117 -10.28 7.88 -4.58
CA ALA A 117 -10.11 9.25 -5.07
C ALA A 117 -11.45 9.97 -5.30
N GLU A 118 -12.47 9.26 -5.81
CA GLU A 118 -13.83 9.79 -5.94
C GLU A 118 -14.39 10.22 -4.58
N ALA A 119 -14.28 9.35 -3.57
CA ALA A 119 -14.74 9.65 -2.21
C ALA A 119 -13.98 10.84 -1.56
N VAL A 120 -12.66 10.95 -1.80
CA VAL A 120 -11.86 12.08 -1.30
C VAL A 120 -12.24 13.38 -1.99
N THR A 121 -12.50 13.35 -3.29
CA THR A 121 -12.91 14.54 -4.06
C THR A 121 -14.31 15.02 -3.68
N ASP A 122 -15.24 14.10 -3.44
CA ASP A 122 -16.59 14.43 -2.98
C ASP A 122 -16.60 15.13 -1.61
N ALA A 123 -15.60 14.87 -0.77
CA ALA A 123 -15.41 15.51 0.53
C ALA A 123 -14.96 16.98 0.43
N ARG A 124 -14.61 17.47 -0.76
CA ARG A 124 -14.22 18.87 -1.05
C ARG A 124 -13.14 19.43 -0.12
N LEU A 125 -12.13 18.61 0.14
CA LEU A 125 -10.95 19.00 0.93
C LEU A 125 -9.98 19.86 0.10
N ASP A 126 -8.91 20.32 0.75
CA ASP A 126 -7.87 21.14 0.11
C ASP A 126 -7.18 20.43 -1.07
N TRP A 127 -7.07 19.10 -1.00
CA TRP A 127 -6.60 18.26 -2.08
C TRP A 127 -7.76 17.49 -2.71
N GLN A 128 -7.95 17.68 -4.02
CA GLN A 128 -9.02 17.06 -4.81
C GLN A 128 -8.37 16.21 -5.92
N PRO A 129 -8.11 14.91 -5.66
CA PRO A 129 -7.53 14.03 -6.66
C PRO A 129 -8.50 13.77 -7.82
N ASP A 130 -8.05 13.90 -9.07
CA ASP A 130 -8.84 13.47 -10.23
C ASP A 130 -8.97 11.93 -10.23
N PRO A 131 -10.17 11.36 -9.99
CA PRO A 131 -10.34 9.91 -9.87
C PRO A 131 -9.97 9.18 -11.15
N ALA A 132 -10.31 9.75 -12.31
CA ALA A 132 -10.02 9.14 -13.61
C ALA A 132 -8.52 9.09 -13.86
N LEU A 133 -7.78 10.15 -13.53
CA LEU A 133 -6.33 10.18 -13.67
C LEU A 133 -5.65 9.11 -12.80
N TYR A 134 -6.04 9.01 -11.51
CA TYR A 134 -5.45 8.01 -10.60
C TYR A 134 -5.82 6.58 -10.99
N GLY A 135 -7.07 6.35 -11.42
CA GLY A 135 -7.51 5.05 -11.93
C GLY A 135 -6.75 4.63 -13.19
N LEU A 136 -6.59 5.55 -14.16
CA LEU A 136 -5.84 5.30 -15.39
C LEU A 136 -4.35 5.08 -15.12
N LEU A 137 -3.74 5.83 -14.22
CA LEU A 137 -2.33 5.64 -13.87
C LEU A 137 -2.12 4.32 -13.11
N GLY A 138 -3.07 3.94 -12.25
CA GLY A 138 -3.08 2.62 -11.62
C GLY A 138 -3.20 1.49 -12.65
N LEU A 139 -4.06 1.66 -13.65
CA LEU A 139 -4.24 0.71 -14.76
C LEU A 139 -2.99 0.62 -15.64
N ALA A 140 -2.40 1.76 -16.01
CA ALA A 140 -1.14 1.81 -16.73
C ALA A 140 -0.03 1.07 -15.96
N GLY A 141 -0.03 1.21 -14.63
CA GLY A 141 0.91 0.51 -13.77
C GLY A 141 0.78 -1.01 -13.78
N VAL A 142 -0.37 -1.59 -14.16
CA VAL A 142 -0.52 -3.05 -14.33
C VAL A 142 0.50 -3.58 -15.35
N VAL A 143 0.70 -2.83 -16.44
CA VAL A 143 1.59 -3.21 -17.54
C VAL A 143 2.99 -2.59 -17.35
N ALA A 144 3.07 -1.37 -16.84
CA ALA A 144 4.30 -0.63 -16.61
C ALA A 144 4.82 -0.80 -15.17
N GLN A 145 5.07 -2.03 -14.75
CA GLN A 145 5.64 -2.29 -13.42
C GLN A 145 7.05 -1.67 -13.31
N PRO A 146 7.45 -1.09 -12.15
CA PRO A 146 6.77 -1.13 -10.84
C PRO A 146 5.92 0.12 -10.53
N LEU A 147 5.37 0.82 -11.53
CA LEU A 147 4.73 2.15 -11.37
C LEU A 147 3.63 2.22 -10.30
N GLN A 148 2.93 1.12 -10.03
CA GLN A 148 1.84 1.11 -9.04
C GLN A 148 2.34 1.40 -7.62
N VAL A 149 3.57 1.02 -7.27
CA VAL A 149 4.08 1.20 -5.90
C VAL A 149 4.38 2.67 -5.57
N PRO A 150 5.17 3.42 -6.37
CA PRO A 150 5.35 4.84 -6.12
C PRO A 150 4.03 5.61 -6.14
N LEU A 151 3.11 5.26 -7.04
CA LEU A 151 1.79 5.87 -7.10
C LEU A 151 0.99 5.67 -5.82
N ALA A 152 0.91 4.42 -5.33
CA ALA A 152 0.21 4.07 -4.11
C ALA A 152 0.79 4.82 -2.89
N VAL A 153 2.12 4.84 -2.77
CA VAL A 153 2.80 5.56 -1.67
C VAL A 153 2.55 7.06 -1.74
N TYR A 154 2.68 7.66 -2.91
CA TYR A 154 2.41 9.08 -3.12
C TYR A 154 0.96 9.46 -2.79
N TYR A 155 0.00 8.64 -3.26
CA TYR A 155 -1.42 8.85 -2.99
C TYR A 155 -1.73 8.80 -1.50
N LEU A 156 -1.26 7.77 -0.79
CA LEU A 156 -1.48 7.61 0.66
C LEU A 156 -0.82 8.73 1.47
N TYR A 157 0.35 9.22 1.05
CA TYR A 157 0.98 10.38 1.66
C TYR A 157 0.10 11.63 1.54
N LYS A 158 -0.42 11.91 0.33
CA LYS A 158 -1.31 13.05 0.11
C LYS A 158 -2.65 12.91 0.85
N ARG A 159 -3.22 11.71 0.86
CA ARG A 159 -4.44 11.42 1.61
C ARG A 159 -4.25 11.61 3.11
N HIS A 160 -3.11 11.18 3.66
CA HIS A 160 -2.76 11.44 5.06
C HIS A 160 -2.65 12.94 5.37
N GLU A 161 -2.04 13.73 4.49
CA GLU A 161 -1.91 15.18 4.66
C GLU A 161 -3.27 15.89 4.69
N SER A 162 -4.23 15.46 3.87
CA SER A 162 -5.54 16.13 3.72
C SER A 162 -6.66 15.57 4.59
N VAL A 163 -6.66 14.26 4.86
CA VAL A 163 -7.72 13.54 5.62
C VAL A 163 -7.25 13.22 7.04
N GLY A 164 -5.95 13.32 7.34
CA GLY A 164 -5.36 12.93 8.62
C GLY A 164 -5.18 11.42 8.80
N ARG A 165 -5.50 10.62 7.78
CA ARG A 165 -5.29 9.17 7.72
C ARG A 165 -4.77 8.78 6.33
N PRO A 166 -3.85 7.81 6.23
CA PRO A 166 -3.42 7.27 4.95
C PRO A 166 -4.62 6.75 4.18
#